data_AF-A0A1F2QWF6-F1
#
_entry.id   AF-A0A1F2QWF6-F1
#
_cell.length_a   1.000
_cell.length_b   1.000
_cell.length_c   1.000
_cell.angle_alpha   90.00
_cell.angle_beta   90.00
_cell.angle_gamma   90.00
#
_symmetry.space_group_name_H-M   'P 1'
#
loop_
_entity.id
_entity.type
_entity.pdbx_description
1 polymer ?
#
loop_
_entity_poly.entity_id
_entity_poly.type
_entity_poly.pdbx_seq_one_letter_code
_entity_poly.pdbx_strand_id
1 'polypeptide(L)'
;MHDTQAPAPDLEALIRRLGERERGLVARLIRRGPVARDPNVEFEERLTIGQRMADQVAALGGSWTFIGLFLLLLFGWMIVNTELRRPFDPYPFILLNLVLSLVAALQAPVIMMSQNRQAAKDRLGAQLDYEVNLRAELEIQRLQVTLEEARLRELVDTVAEQRRLLEEIRRRLGASGGELS
;
A
#
# COMPACT_ATOMS: atom_id res chain seq x y z
N MET A 1 4.19 37.69 3.37
CA MET A 1 4.67 36.30 3.53
C MET A 1 4.04 35.75 4.79
N HIS A 2 2.92 35.05 4.68
CA HIS A 2 2.21 34.43 5.80
C HIS A 2 2.29 32.92 5.60
N ASP A 3 3.07 32.25 6.44
CA ASP A 3 2.95 30.81 6.67
C ASP A 3 1.66 30.56 7.46
N THR A 4 0.68 29.94 6.80
CA THR A 4 -0.50 29.37 7.46
C THR A 4 -0.30 27.86 7.52
N GLN A 5 0.47 27.41 8.51
CA GLN A 5 0.50 26.01 8.88
C GLN A 5 -0.77 25.71 9.67
N ALA A 6 -1.77 25.10 9.01
CA ALA A 6 -2.98 24.62 9.65
C ALA A 6 -2.61 23.55 10.70
N PRO A 7 -3.06 23.67 11.97
CA PRO A 7 -2.79 22.65 12.97
C PRO A 7 -3.50 21.35 12.59
N ALA A 8 -2.84 20.21 12.80
CA ALA A 8 -3.42 18.90 12.60
C ALA A 8 -4.77 18.80 13.35
N PRO A 9 -5.84 18.25 12.73
CA PRO A 9 -7.14 18.16 13.37
C PRO A 9 -7.00 17.34 14.66
N ASP A 10 -7.37 17.98 15.78
CA ASP A 10 -7.34 17.43 17.12
C ASP A 10 -8.28 16.22 17.21
N LEU A 11 -7.70 15.04 16.98
CA LEU A 11 -8.39 13.75 16.96
C LEU A 11 -9.04 13.47 18.33
N GLU A 12 -8.45 13.97 19.43
CA GLU A 12 -8.99 13.86 20.78
C GLU A 12 -10.25 14.72 20.97
N ALA A 13 -10.28 15.93 20.38
CA ALA A 13 -11.49 16.75 20.37
C ALA A 13 -12.62 16.13 19.54
N LEU A 14 -12.29 15.46 18.42
CA LEU A 14 -13.28 14.69 17.65
C LEU A 14 -13.80 13.48 18.44
N ILE A 15 -12.94 12.72 19.12
CA ILE A 15 -13.33 11.57 19.95
C ILE A 15 -14.22 11.98 21.13
N ARG A 16 -13.97 13.15 21.73
CA ARG A 16 -14.81 13.70 22.80
C ARG A 16 -16.20 14.13 22.36
N ARG A 17 -16.39 14.46 21.07
CA ARG A 17 -17.69 14.84 20.50
C ARG A 17 -18.55 13.65 20.05
N LEU A 18 -17.98 12.45 20.01
CA LEU A 18 -18.69 11.23 19.61
C LEU A 18 -19.48 10.64 20.78
N GLY A 19 -20.79 10.47 20.60
CA GLY A 19 -21.71 9.87 21.57
C GLY A 19 -21.46 8.37 21.78
N GLU A 20 -22.09 7.75 22.79
CA GLU A 20 -21.85 6.35 23.17
C GLU A 20 -22.02 5.34 22.02
N ARG A 21 -22.90 5.64 21.05
CA ARG A 21 -23.11 4.82 19.86
C ARG A 21 -21.93 4.84 18.89
N GLU A 22 -21.20 5.94 18.81
CA GLU A 22 -20.03 6.12 17.94
C GLU A 22 -18.77 5.54 18.57
N ARG A 23 -18.65 5.52 19.90
CA ARG A 23 -17.58 4.80 20.62
C ARG A 23 -17.56 3.31 20.31
N GLY A 24 -18.73 2.70 20.12
CA GLY A 24 -18.86 1.31 19.67
C GLY A 24 -18.45 1.09 18.21
N LEU A 25 -18.46 2.13 17.37
CA LEU A 25 -17.98 2.08 15.98
C LEU A 25 -16.46 2.31 15.93
N VAL A 26 -15.93 3.26 16.70
CA VAL A 26 -14.49 3.49 16.87
C VAL A 26 -13.80 2.27 17.48
N ALA A 27 -14.40 1.62 18.49
CA ALA A 27 -13.89 0.38 19.06
C ALA A 27 -13.90 -0.80 18.06
N ARG A 28 -14.84 -0.81 17.11
CA ARG A 28 -14.89 -1.80 16.02
C ARG A 28 -13.87 -1.52 14.91
N LEU A 29 -13.56 -0.25 14.65
CA LEU A 29 -12.50 0.16 13.72
C LEU A 29 -11.10 -0.10 14.29
N ILE A 30 -10.89 0.12 15.59
CA ILE A 30 -9.61 -0.18 16.26
C ILE A 30 -9.37 -1.70 16.35
N ARG A 31 -10.43 -2.51 16.50
CA ARG A 31 -10.32 -3.97 16.56
C ARG A 31 -10.15 -4.63 15.18
N ARG A 32 -10.60 -3.97 14.10
CA ARG A 32 -10.08 -4.22 12.74
C ARG A 32 -8.79 -3.44 12.57
N GLY A 33 -7.78 -3.77 13.37
CA GLY A 33 -6.43 -3.26 13.15
C GLY A 33 -6.05 -3.46 11.68
N PRO A 34 -5.26 -2.55 11.09
CA PRO A 34 -4.81 -2.70 9.72
C PRO A 34 -4.09 -4.04 9.62
N VAL A 35 -4.74 -5.04 9.03
CA VAL A 35 -4.09 -6.29 8.63
C VAL A 35 -3.34 -5.99 7.33
N ALA A 36 -2.50 -4.96 7.36
CA ALA A 36 -1.34 -4.87 6.49
C ALA A 36 -0.23 -5.58 7.27
N ARG A 37 -0.36 -6.91 7.35
CA ARG A 37 0.75 -7.75 7.79
C ARG A 37 1.79 -7.59 6.70
N ASP A 38 2.88 -6.88 6.99
CA ASP A 38 3.85 -6.45 5.98
C ASP A 38 4.40 -7.69 5.24
N PRO A 39 4.00 -7.93 3.98
CA PRO A 39 4.39 -9.12 3.23
C PRO A 39 5.90 -9.19 2.99
N ASN A 40 6.61 -8.05 3.10
CA ASN A 40 8.05 -8.03 2.97
C ASN A 40 8.75 -8.76 4.12
N VAL A 41 8.20 -8.72 5.33
CA VAL A 41 8.85 -9.30 6.52
C VAL A 41 8.88 -10.83 6.46
N GLU A 42 7.80 -11.45 5.97
CA GLU A 42 7.73 -12.91 5.80
C GLU A 42 8.55 -13.43 4.60
N PHE A 43 8.74 -12.58 3.57
CA PHE A 43 9.59 -12.90 2.43
C PHE A 43 11.09 -12.79 2.77
N GLU A 44 11.46 -11.88 3.67
CA GLU A 44 12.85 -11.71 4.12
C GLU A 44 13.32 -12.83 5.06
N GLU A 45 12.45 -13.37 5.90
CA GLU A 45 12.79 -14.47 6.83
C GLU A 45 13.18 -15.78 6.13
N ARG A 46 12.86 -15.94 4.84
CA ARG A 46 13.18 -17.13 4.04
C ARG A 46 14.41 -16.99 3.13
N LEU A 47 15.12 -15.86 3.19
CA LEU A 47 16.26 -15.61 2.32
C LEU A 47 17.51 -16.37 2.77
N THR A 48 18.04 -17.19 1.86
CA THR A 48 19.37 -17.80 2.03
C THR A 48 20.48 -16.76 1.87
N ILE A 49 21.64 -17.00 2.48
CA ILE A 49 22.80 -16.07 2.44
C ILE A 49 23.20 -15.70 1.00
N GLY A 50 23.12 -16.67 0.08
CA GLY A 50 23.41 -16.46 -1.35
C GLY A 50 22.42 -15.50 -2.03
N GLN A 51 21.15 -15.54 -1.65
CA GLN A 51 20.15 -14.62 -2.17
C GLN A 51 20.41 -13.19 -1.67
N ARG A 52 20.76 -13.00 -0.39
CA ARG A 52 21.12 -11.66 0.13
C ARG A 52 22.34 -11.07 -0.56
N MET A 53 23.34 -11.89 -0.87
CA MET A 53 24.53 -11.47 -1.62
C MET A 53 24.18 -11.08 -3.06
N ALA A 54 23.33 -11.85 -3.74
CA ALA A 54 22.88 -11.54 -5.10
C ALA A 54 22.12 -10.20 -5.16
N ASP A 55 21.32 -9.89 -4.15
CA ASP A 55 20.56 -8.62 -4.07
C ASP A 55 21.49 -7.43 -3.89
N GLN A 56 22.50 -7.58 -3.05
CA GLN A 56 23.54 -6.57 -2.88
C GLN A 56 24.33 -6.37 -4.17
N VAL A 57 24.72 -7.45 -4.86
CA VAL A 57 25.43 -7.37 -6.14
C VAL A 57 24.57 -6.71 -7.23
N ALA A 58 23.28 -7.05 -7.30
CA ALA A 58 22.34 -6.43 -8.25
C ALA A 58 22.11 -4.93 -7.94
N ALA A 59 21.97 -4.56 -6.67
CA ALA A 59 21.84 -3.17 -6.24
C ALA A 59 23.12 -2.36 -6.47
N LEU A 60 24.30 -2.96 -6.23
CA LEU A 60 25.60 -2.35 -6.49
C LEU A 60 25.84 -2.15 -7.99
N GLY A 61 25.48 -3.13 -8.82
CA GLY A 61 25.61 -3.07 -10.28
C GLY A 61 24.69 -2.05 -10.95
N GLY A 62 23.62 -1.59 -10.29
CA GLY A 62 22.67 -0.62 -10.81
C GLY A 62 23.05 0.86 -10.61
N SER A 63 24.11 1.15 -9.84
CA SER A 63 24.50 2.53 -9.55
C SER A 63 25.49 3.08 -10.59
N TRP A 64 25.23 4.30 -11.07
CA TRP A 64 26.16 5.06 -11.91
C TRP A 64 27.55 5.24 -11.28
N THR A 65 27.63 5.29 -9.94
CA THR A 65 28.90 5.40 -9.22
C THR A 65 29.74 4.13 -9.29
N PHE A 66 29.11 2.95 -9.30
CA PHE A 66 29.80 1.68 -9.44
C PHE A 66 30.41 1.53 -10.84
N ILE A 67 29.67 1.91 -11.88
CA ILE A 67 30.15 1.92 -13.27
C ILE A 67 31.39 2.82 -13.40
N GLY A 68 31.35 4.03 -12.83
CA GLY A 68 32.48 4.96 -12.84
C GLY A 68 33.73 4.40 -12.14
N LEU A 69 33.56 3.80 -10.96
CA LEU A 69 34.67 3.17 -10.22
C LEU A 69 35.25 1.96 -10.95
N PHE A 70 34.39 1.12 -11.55
CA PHE A 70 34.80 -0.05 -12.31
C PHE A 70 35.62 0.34 -13.53
N LEU A 71 35.18 1.36 -14.29
CA LEU A 71 35.95 1.90 -15.42
C LEU A 71 37.30 2.47 -14.96
N LEU A 72 37.33 3.22 -13.86
CA LEU A 72 38.58 3.75 -13.30
C LEU A 72 39.56 2.64 -12.93
N LEU A 73 39.08 1.55 -12.34
CA LEU A 73 39.89 0.39 -12.01
C LEU A 73 40.43 -0.31 -13.27
N LEU A 74 39.63 -0.43 -14.33
CA LEU A 74 40.09 -0.98 -15.62
C LEU A 74 41.20 -0.12 -16.24
N PHE A 75 40.98 1.20 -16.34
CA PHE A 75 42.00 2.11 -16.86
C PHE A 75 43.26 2.10 -15.99
N GLY A 76 43.12 2.09 -14.67
CA GLY A 76 44.23 1.96 -13.74
C GLY A 76 45.03 0.67 -13.95
N TRP A 77 44.36 -0.46 -14.13
CA TRP A 77 45.01 -1.75 -14.42
C TRP A 77 45.78 -1.73 -15.73
N MET A 78 45.19 -1.15 -16.79
CA MET A 78 45.84 -1.02 -18.10
C MET A 78 47.09 -0.15 -18.03
N ILE A 79 47.04 1.00 -17.33
CA ILE A 79 48.18 1.90 -17.15
C ILE A 79 49.30 1.19 -16.38
N VAL A 80 48.97 0.57 -15.24
CA VAL A 80 49.95 -0.14 -14.40
C VAL A 80 50.64 -1.27 -15.19
N ASN A 81 49.89 -2.07 -15.94
CA ASN A 81 50.49 -3.17 -16.71
C ASN A 81 51.29 -2.71 -17.93
N THR A 82 50.97 -1.54 -18.49
CA THR A 82 51.68 -0.98 -19.66
C THR A 82 53.01 -0.35 -19.26
N GLU A 83 53.06 0.35 -18.11
CA GLU A 83 54.28 1.02 -17.61
C GLU A 83 55.25 0.05 -16.89
N LEU A 84 54.81 -1.16 -16.55
CA LEU A 84 55.62 -2.13 -15.85
C LEU A 84 56.63 -2.81 -16.79
N ARG A 85 57.93 -2.75 -16.46
CA ARG A 85 59.02 -3.38 -17.24
C ARG A 85 58.85 -4.89 -17.46
N ARG A 86 58.14 -5.57 -16.57
CA ARG A 86 57.70 -6.96 -16.71
C ARG A 86 56.18 -6.98 -16.49
N PRO A 87 55.38 -6.78 -17.54
CA PRO A 87 53.92 -6.77 -17.43
C PRO A 87 53.43 -8.13 -16.92
N PHE A 88 52.47 -8.10 -16.02
CA PHE A 88 51.78 -9.32 -15.59
C PHE A 88 50.73 -9.74 -16.63
N ASP A 89 50.07 -8.76 -17.26
CA ASP A 89 49.11 -8.94 -18.35
C ASP A 89 49.49 -8.03 -19.54
N PRO A 90 50.37 -8.48 -20.46
CA PRO A 90 50.78 -7.71 -21.62
C PRO A 90 49.61 -7.43 -22.57
N TYR A 91 49.66 -6.31 -23.30
CA TYR A 91 48.71 -6.04 -24.39
C TYR A 91 48.67 -7.25 -25.35
N PRO A 92 47.50 -7.88 -25.61
CA PRO A 92 46.12 -7.36 -25.56
C PRO A 92 45.29 -7.62 -24.28
N PHE A 93 45.91 -7.82 -23.11
CA PHE A 93 45.27 -8.01 -21.79
C PHE A 93 44.36 -9.26 -21.69
N ILE A 94 44.94 -10.44 -21.87
CA ILE A 94 44.20 -11.72 -21.91
C ILE A 94 43.57 -12.04 -20.55
N LEU A 95 44.24 -11.75 -19.44
CA LEU A 95 43.71 -12.05 -18.11
C LEU A 95 42.52 -11.13 -17.78
N LEU A 96 42.66 -9.84 -18.07
CA LEU A 96 41.57 -8.88 -17.89
C LEU A 96 40.35 -9.26 -18.75
N ASN A 97 40.59 -9.65 -20.00
CA ASN A 97 39.53 -10.10 -20.91
C ASN A 97 38.82 -11.37 -20.40
N LEU A 98 39.57 -12.35 -19.89
CA LEU A 98 39.02 -13.58 -19.31
C LEU A 98 38.11 -13.28 -18.11
N VAL A 99 38.58 -12.43 -17.19
CA VAL A 99 37.80 -12.02 -16.00
C VAL A 99 36.54 -11.27 -16.41
N LEU A 100 36.63 -10.31 -17.33
CA LEU A 100 35.46 -9.57 -17.83
C LEU A 100 34.43 -10.50 -18.46
N SER A 101 34.89 -11.45 -19.28
CA SER A 101 34.02 -12.42 -19.94
C SER A 101 33.28 -13.30 -18.92
N LEU A 102 33.95 -13.73 -17.85
CA LEU A 102 33.32 -14.51 -16.79
C LEU A 102 32.30 -13.68 -16.00
N VAL A 103 32.63 -12.43 -15.66
CA VAL A 103 31.71 -11.51 -14.97
C VAL A 103 30.46 -11.27 -15.82
N ALA A 104 30.64 -10.99 -17.11
CA ALA A 104 29.53 -10.78 -18.05
C ALA A 104 28.65 -12.03 -18.21
N ALA A 105 29.26 -13.22 -18.27
CA ALA A 105 28.52 -14.49 -18.37
C ALA A 105 27.63 -14.75 -17.15
N LEU A 106 28.08 -14.38 -15.94
CA LEU A 106 27.31 -14.52 -14.71
C LEU A 106 26.29 -13.38 -14.51
N GLN A 107 26.41 -12.29 -15.25
CA GLN A 107 25.56 -11.10 -15.09
C GLN A 107 24.10 -11.37 -15.44
N ALA A 108 23.81 -12.00 -16.58
CA ALA A 108 22.44 -12.27 -17.01
C ALA A 108 21.66 -13.18 -16.03
N PRO A 109 22.21 -14.31 -15.55
CA PRO A 109 21.54 -15.13 -14.53
C PRO A 109 21.30 -14.40 -13.21
N VAL A 110 22.26 -13.60 -12.72
CA VAL A 110 22.09 -12.83 -11.48
C VAL A 110 20.99 -11.78 -11.65
N ILE A 111 20.97 -11.07 -12.78
CA ILE A 111 19.89 -10.13 -13.11
C ILE A 111 18.55 -10.87 -13.18
N MET A 112 18.48 -12.02 -13.86
CA MET A 112 17.25 -12.82 -13.97
C MET A 112 16.77 -13.32 -12.59
N MET A 113 17.67 -13.75 -11.71
CA MET A 113 17.32 -14.14 -10.34
C MET A 113 16.75 -12.96 -9.54
N SER A 114 17.37 -11.79 -9.67
CA SER A 114 16.89 -10.57 -9.02
C SER A 114 15.53 -10.12 -9.55
N GLN A 115 15.35 -10.18 -10.87
CA GLN A 115 14.08 -9.86 -11.54
C GLN A 115 12.98 -10.85 -11.15
N ASN A 116 13.27 -12.16 -11.14
CA ASN A 116 12.28 -13.18 -10.77
C ASN A 116 11.82 -13.02 -9.32
N ARG A 117 12.72 -12.61 -8.42
CA ARG A 117 12.37 -12.28 -7.03
C ARG A 117 11.53 -11.01 -6.93
N GLN A 118 11.89 -9.95 -7.65
CA GLN A 118 11.10 -8.73 -7.67
C GLN A 118 9.69 -8.99 -8.21
N ALA A 119 9.56 -9.74 -9.31
CA ALA A 119 8.28 -10.13 -9.87
C ALA A 119 7.43 -10.98 -8.90
N ALA A 120 8.05 -11.84 -8.10
CA ALA A 120 7.35 -12.60 -7.06
C ALA A 120 6.80 -11.68 -5.95
N LYS A 121 7.58 -10.69 -5.50
CA LYS A 121 7.12 -9.66 -4.54
C LYS A 121 5.99 -8.82 -5.13
N ASP A 122 6.13 -8.35 -6.36
CA ASP A 122 5.12 -7.54 -7.04
C ASP A 122 3.80 -8.31 -7.22
N ARG A 123 3.89 -9.61 -7.55
CA ARG A 123 2.71 -10.49 -7.67
C ARG A 123 1.99 -10.67 -6.33
N LEU A 124 2.73 -10.86 -5.24
CA LEU A 124 2.15 -10.96 -3.89
C LEU A 124 1.48 -9.65 -3.47
N GLY A 125 2.14 -8.51 -3.72
CA GLY A 125 1.57 -7.18 -3.48
C GLY A 125 0.25 -6.99 -4.23
N ALA A 126 0.23 -7.30 -5.53
CA ALA A 126 -0.98 -7.21 -6.35
C ALA A 126 -2.13 -8.12 -5.86
N GLN A 127 -1.81 -9.31 -5.35
CA GLN A 127 -2.82 -10.21 -4.77
C GLN A 127 -3.43 -9.65 -3.48
N LEU A 128 -2.59 -9.09 -2.61
CA LEU A 128 -3.06 -8.48 -1.36
C LEU A 128 -3.91 -7.24 -1.65
N ASP A 129 -3.47 -6.38 -2.57
CA ASP A 129 -4.21 -5.20 -2.99
C ASP A 129 -5.58 -5.57 -3.56
N TYR A 130 -5.64 -6.63 -4.38
CA TYR A 130 -6.89 -7.16 -4.90
C TYR A 130 -7.84 -7.65 -3.79
N GLU A 131 -7.33 -8.39 -2.80
CA GLU A 131 -8.14 -8.88 -1.68
C GLU A 131 -8.69 -7.73 -0.82
N VAL A 132 -7.86 -6.73 -0.53
CA VAL A 132 -8.26 -5.52 0.20
C VAL A 132 -9.34 -4.78 -0.58
N ASN A 133 -9.18 -4.61 -1.89
CA ASN A 133 -10.14 -3.92 -2.73
C ASN A 133 -11.49 -4.66 -2.77
N LEU A 134 -11.48 -5.99 -2.96
CA LEU A 134 -12.69 -6.80 -2.94
C LEU A 134 -13.41 -6.71 -1.60
N ARG A 135 -12.66 -6.73 -0.49
CA ARG A 135 -13.21 -6.60 0.85
C ARG A 135 -13.85 -5.23 1.07
N ALA A 136 -13.21 -4.16 0.58
CA ALA A 136 -13.75 -2.81 0.64
C ALA A 136 -15.05 -2.71 -0.16
N GLU A 137 -15.11 -3.29 -1.36
CA GLU A 137 -16.32 -3.33 -2.19
C GLU A 137 -17.49 -4.01 -1.47
N LEU A 138 -17.26 -5.20 -0.89
CA LEU A 138 -18.27 -5.92 -0.12
C LEU A 138 -18.74 -5.15 1.12
N GLU A 139 -17.84 -4.41 1.76
CA GLU A 139 -18.18 -3.58 2.90
C GLU A 139 -19.04 -2.38 2.51
N ILE A 140 -18.71 -1.72 1.39
CA ILE A 140 -19.52 -0.63 0.84
C ILE A 140 -20.93 -1.13 0.49
N GLN A 141 -21.04 -2.28 -0.17
CA GLN A 141 -22.36 -2.88 -0.49
C GLN A 141 -23.17 -3.17 0.78
N ARG A 142 -22.55 -3.72 1.82
CA ARG A 142 -23.23 -3.96 3.11
C ARG A 142 -23.68 -2.66 3.78
N LEU A 143 -22.88 -1.61 3.71
CA LEU A 143 -23.24 -0.29 4.24
C LEU A 143 -24.43 0.30 3.46
N GLN A 144 -24.45 0.17 2.13
CA GLN A 144 -25.57 0.63 1.30
C GLN A 144 -26.88 -0.06 1.70
N VAL A 145 -26.89 -1.39 1.81
CA VAL A 145 -28.09 -2.14 2.25
C VAL A 145 -28.55 -1.68 3.63
N THR A 146 -27.62 -1.53 4.57
CA THR A 146 -27.94 -1.08 5.93
C THR A 146 -28.55 0.33 5.94
N LEU A 147 -28.02 1.24 5.12
CA LEU A 147 -28.54 2.60 4.97
C LEU A 147 -29.93 2.62 4.32
N GLU A 148 -30.15 1.80 3.29
CA GLU A 148 -31.46 1.65 2.63
C GLU A 148 -32.51 1.13 3.61
N GLU A 149 -32.17 0.11 4.41
CA GLU A 149 -33.05 -0.40 5.45
C GLU A 149 -33.40 0.66 6.50
N ALA A 150 -32.40 1.44 6.95
CA ALA A 150 -32.63 2.51 7.92
C ALA A 150 -33.55 3.60 7.35
N ARG A 151 -33.31 4.00 6.10
CA ARG A 151 -34.13 5.01 5.40
C ARG A 151 -35.55 4.53 5.17
N LEU A 152 -35.74 3.26 4.83
CA LEU A 152 -37.07 2.68 4.65
C LEU A 152 -37.85 2.68 5.97
N ARG A 153 -37.20 2.34 7.09
CA ARG A 153 -37.84 2.42 8.43
C ARG A 153 -38.27 3.84 8.76
N GLU A 154 -37.39 4.82 8.56
CA GLU A 154 -37.71 6.23 8.80
C GLU A 154 -38.90 6.72 7.95
N LEU A 155 -38.97 6.31 6.68
CA LEU A 155 -40.11 6.62 5.81
C LEU A 155 -41.41 5.97 6.31
N VAL A 156 -41.36 4.70 6.73
CA VAL A 156 -42.52 4.00 7.29
C VAL A 156 -43.03 4.69 8.56
N ASP A 157 -42.11 5.08 9.46
CA ASP A 157 -42.45 5.79 10.69
C ASP A 157 -43.09 7.16 10.40
N THR A 158 -42.51 7.92 9.46
CA THR A 158 -43.05 9.22 9.03
C THR A 158 -44.47 9.09 8.44
N VAL A 159 -44.71 8.08 7.61
CA VAL A 159 -46.04 7.82 7.03
C VAL A 159 -47.05 7.41 8.11
N ALA A 160 -46.64 6.60 9.09
CA ALA A 160 -47.49 6.21 10.20
C ALA A 160 -47.88 7.43 11.06
N GLU A 161 -46.95 8.34 11.29
CA GLU A 161 -47.21 9.58 12.04
C GLU A 161 -48.15 10.53 11.29
N GLN A 162 -47.94 10.72 9.98
CA GLN A 162 -48.86 11.50 9.14
C GLN A 162 -50.29 10.94 9.17
N ARG A 163 -50.46 9.60 9.12
CA ARG A 163 -51.79 8.97 9.23
C ARG A 163 -52.46 9.26 10.57
N ARG A 164 -51.72 9.16 11.68
CA ARG A 164 -52.24 9.49 13.02
C ARG A 164 -52.71 10.93 13.11
N LEU A 165 -51.92 11.87 12.60
CA LEU A 165 -52.28 13.30 12.59
C LEU A 165 -53.55 13.56 11.76
N LEU A 166 -53.69 12.91 10.59
CA LEU A 166 -54.89 13.03 9.76
C LEU A 166 -56.13 12.46 10.44
N GLU A 167 -56.01 11.30 11.10
CA GLU A 167 -57.11 10.71 11.88
C GLU A 167 -57.55 11.62 13.03
N GLU A 168 -56.61 12.26 13.70
CA GLU A 168 -56.91 13.20 14.78
C GLU A 168 -57.63 14.45 14.27
N ILE A 169 -57.15 15.06 13.18
CA ILE A 169 -57.83 16.20 12.53
C ILE A 169 -59.26 15.81 12.12
N ARG A 170 -59.42 14.65 11.47
CA ARG A 170 -60.74 14.14 11.05
C ARG A 170 -61.67 13.96 12.25
N ARG A 171 -61.16 13.42 13.37
CA ARG A 171 -61.92 13.22 14.60
C ARG A 171 -62.38 14.54 15.22
N ARG A 172 -61.52 15.56 15.25
CA ARG A 172 -61.86 16.91 15.76
C ARG A 172 -62.91 17.60 14.89
N LEU A 173 -62.79 17.52 13.57
CA LEU A 173 -63.79 18.07 12.64
C LEU A 173 -65.16 17.38 12.78
N GLY A 174 -65.17 16.05 12.96
CA GLY A 174 -66.40 15.30 13.19
C GLY A 174 -67.08 15.64 14.53
N ALA A 175 -66.30 15.95 15.58
CA ALA A 175 -66.83 16.37 16.88
C ALA A 175 -67.45 17.78 16.81
N SER A 176 -66.79 18.75 16.16
CA SER A 176 -67.35 20.12 16.00
C SER A 176 -68.56 20.18 15.07
N GLY A 177 -68.67 19.29 14.08
CA GLY A 177 -69.85 19.22 13.21
C GLY A 177 -71.11 18.70 13.90
N GLY A 178 -70.97 17.96 15.00
CA GLY A 178 -72.09 17.42 15.78
C GLY A 178 -72.66 18.39 16.83
N GLU A 179 -71.98 19.48 17.16
CA GLU A 179 -72.45 20.49 18.13
C GLU A 179 -73.28 21.62 17.49
N LEU A 180 -73.39 21.66 16.15
CA LEU A 180 -74.09 22.71 15.39
C LEU A 180 -75.39 22.21 14.73
N SER A 181 -75.86 20.99 15.03
CA SER A 181 -77.15 20.43 14.57
C SER A 181 -78.03 20.09 15.77
#